data_AF-A0A4R1ESQ8-F1
#
_entry.id   AF-A0A4R1ESQ8-F1
#
_cell.length_a   1.000
_cell.length_b   1.000
_cell.length_c   1.000
_cell.angle_alpha   90.00
_cell.angle_beta   90.00
_cell.angle_gamma   90.00
#
_symmetry.space_group_name_H-M   'P 1'
#
loop_
_entity.id
_entity.type
_entity.pdbx_description
1 polymer ?
#
loop_
_entity_poly.entity_id
_entity_poly.type
_entity_poly.pdbx_seq_one_letter_code
_entity_poly.pdbx_strand_id
1 'polypeptide(L)'
;MKHFLSTPLGSILGSLLFAVVGIFLLNQTGLVPKVIGVLSVLFFGGGALLLIWRNYMQRQKQKEDARPCICASSIGDVMVEKQNVNDDEVLEVWERVGTNLNKSLQGISAIKSIGDEFEWSVMVSSGEFFRSGDVATAFNNEIYQSLAKVPGVKTVVHEDNEYWAVDGDCHGKALVEAASLANDAVLLKYQAGDFDQ
;
A
#
# COMPACT_ATOMS: atom_id res chain seq x y z
N MET A 1 -0.23 -9.41 -28.17
CA MET A 1 -1.51 -9.02 -28.80
C MET A 1 -2.49 -10.19 -28.68
N LYS A 2 -3.53 -10.02 -27.83
CA LYS A 2 -4.79 -10.80 -27.72
C LYS A 2 -4.73 -12.34 -27.76
N HIS A 3 -4.42 -12.96 -26.62
CA HIS A 3 -5.07 -14.22 -26.21
C HIS A 3 -5.16 -14.25 -24.68
N PHE A 4 -5.85 -13.26 -24.11
CA PHE A 4 -6.08 -13.18 -22.67
C PHE A 4 -7.55 -13.54 -22.38
N LEU A 5 -7.72 -14.77 -21.88
CA LEU A 5 -8.80 -15.21 -20.98
C LEU A 5 -10.23 -14.88 -21.42
N SER A 6 -10.74 -15.56 -22.46
CA SER A 6 -12.14 -15.96 -22.42
C SER A 6 -12.24 -17.11 -21.40
N THR A 7 -12.56 -16.84 -20.14
CA THR A 7 -13.13 -17.90 -19.30
C THR A 7 -14.28 -18.52 -20.08
N PRO A 8 -14.33 -19.84 -20.27
CA PRO A 8 -15.36 -20.45 -21.09
C PRO A 8 -16.63 -20.44 -20.25
N LEU A 9 -17.35 -19.32 -20.30
CA LEU A 9 -18.68 -19.16 -19.72
C LEU A 9 -19.56 -20.35 -20.13
N GLY A 10 -19.36 -20.83 -21.36
CA GLY A 10 -19.98 -22.04 -21.91
C GLY A 10 -19.71 -23.33 -21.11
N SER A 11 -18.53 -23.52 -20.52
CA SER A 11 -18.23 -24.73 -19.72
C SER A 11 -18.96 -24.74 -18.37
N ILE A 12 -19.11 -23.57 -17.74
CA ILE A 12 -19.87 -23.42 -16.48
C ILE A 12 -21.36 -23.64 -16.77
N LEU A 13 -21.89 -22.99 -17.80
CA LEU A 13 -23.28 -23.14 -18.24
C LEU A 13 -23.62 -24.59 -18.62
N GLY A 14 -22.74 -25.25 -19.37
CA GLY A 14 -22.92 -26.66 -19.73
C GLY A 14 -22.96 -27.57 -18.50
N SER A 15 -22.06 -27.38 -17.54
CA SER A 15 -22.02 -28.19 -16.31
C SER A 15 -23.27 -28.00 -15.45
N LEU A 16 -23.78 -26.75 -15.34
CA LEU A 16 -25.02 -26.46 -14.63
C LEU A 16 -26.23 -27.12 -15.30
N LEU A 17 -26.29 -27.12 -16.63
CA LEU A 17 -27.37 -27.77 -17.38
C LEU A 17 -27.41 -29.28 -17.10
N PHE A 18 -26.26 -29.97 -17.13
CA PHE A 18 -26.18 -31.39 -16.79
C PHE A 18 -26.56 -31.69 -15.33
N ALA A 19 -26.21 -30.80 -14.40
CA ALA A 19 -26.63 -30.94 -13.00
C ALA A 19 -28.17 -30.83 -12.86
N VAL A 20 -28.81 -29.89 -13.57
CA VAL A 20 -30.28 -29.73 -13.57
C VAL A 20 -30.97 -30.96 -14.17
N VAL A 21 -30.45 -31.51 -15.28
CA VAL A 21 -30.95 -32.76 -15.87
C VAL A 21 -30.78 -33.93 -14.88
N GLY A 22 -29.65 -33.99 -14.18
CA GLY A 22 -29.42 -34.97 -13.12
C GLY A 22 -30.46 -34.90 -11.99
N ILE A 23 -30.79 -33.70 -11.52
CA ILE A 23 -31.85 -33.46 -10.50
C ILE A 23 -33.21 -33.92 -11.02
N PHE A 24 -33.54 -33.63 -12.28
CA PHE A 24 -34.79 -34.10 -12.89
C PHE A 24 -34.88 -35.63 -12.93
N LEU A 25 -33.77 -36.31 -13.25
CA LEU A 25 -33.71 -37.77 -13.28
C LEU A 25 -33.88 -38.42 -11.89
N LEU A 26 -33.50 -37.73 -10.81
CA LEU A 26 -33.71 -38.21 -9.44
C LEU A 26 -35.19 -38.30 -9.06
N ASN A 27 -36.06 -37.51 -9.69
CA ASN A 27 -37.50 -37.53 -9.48
C ASN A 27 -38.24 -38.65 -10.25
N GLN A 28 -37.53 -39.42 -11.07
CA GLN A 28 -38.12 -40.55 -11.80
C GLN A 28 -38.24 -41.79 -10.89
N THR A 29 -39.24 -42.64 -11.15
CA THR A 29 -39.54 -43.81 -10.30
C THR A 29 -38.57 -44.99 -10.48
N GLY A 30 -37.82 -45.03 -11.58
CA GLY A 30 -36.89 -46.13 -11.88
C GLY A 30 -35.55 -46.05 -11.15
N LEU A 31 -34.93 -47.21 -10.87
CA LEU A 31 -33.60 -47.29 -10.26
C LEU A 31 -32.50 -46.74 -11.18
N VAL A 32 -32.51 -47.12 -12.46
CA VAL A 32 -31.53 -46.69 -13.47
C VAL A 32 -31.45 -45.17 -13.60
N PRO A 33 -32.56 -44.42 -13.82
CA PRO A 33 -32.49 -42.95 -13.91
C PRO A 33 -32.02 -42.30 -12.61
N LYS A 34 -32.32 -42.87 -11.43
CA LYS A 34 -31.78 -42.36 -10.15
C LYS A 34 -30.26 -42.48 -10.08
N VAL A 35 -29.69 -43.63 -10.48
CA VAL A 35 -28.24 -43.82 -10.50
C VAL A 35 -27.56 -42.82 -11.46
N ILE A 36 -28.13 -42.64 -12.66
CA ILE A 36 -27.63 -41.66 -13.64
C ILE A 36 -27.74 -40.24 -13.08
N GLY A 37 -28.85 -39.92 -12.38
CA GLY A 37 -29.07 -38.64 -11.73
C GLY A 37 -28.02 -38.33 -10.67
N VAL A 38 -27.72 -39.28 -9.78
CA VAL A 38 -26.69 -39.13 -8.73
C VAL A 38 -25.31 -38.89 -9.35
N LEU A 39 -24.92 -39.70 -10.34
CA LEU A 39 -23.63 -39.54 -11.01
C LEU A 39 -23.53 -38.18 -11.72
N SER A 40 -24.62 -37.74 -12.36
CA SER A 40 -24.64 -36.44 -13.05
C SER A 40 -24.47 -35.27 -12.06
N VAL A 41 -25.18 -35.28 -10.93
CA VAL A 41 -25.05 -34.24 -9.90
C VAL A 41 -23.65 -34.24 -9.28
N LEU A 42 -23.08 -35.40 -8.98
CA LEU A 42 -21.75 -35.49 -8.38
C LEU A 42 -20.66 -34.97 -9.32
N PHE A 43 -20.62 -35.45 -10.57
CA PHE A 43 -19.56 -35.08 -11.50
C PHE A 43 -19.69 -33.64 -12.02
N PHE A 44 -20.90 -33.22 -12.43
CA PHE A 44 -21.10 -31.90 -13.03
C PHE A 44 -21.34 -30.81 -11.98
N GLY A 45 -22.04 -31.11 -10.89
CA GLY A 45 -22.22 -30.19 -9.77
C GLY A 45 -20.93 -29.96 -8.99
N GLY A 46 -20.20 -31.03 -8.67
CA GLY A 46 -18.88 -30.94 -8.04
C GLY A 46 -17.85 -30.22 -8.93
N GLY A 47 -17.84 -30.53 -10.23
CA GLY A 47 -16.98 -29.85 -11.22
C GLY A 47 -17.24 -28.34 -11.31
N ALA A 48 -18.51 -27.92 -11.33
CA ALA A 48 -18.88 -26.50 -11.35
C ALA A 48 -18.39 -25.74 -10.10
N LEU A 49 -18.56 -26.32 -8.91
CA LEU A 49 -18.08 -25.73 -7.66
C LEU A 49 -16.55 -25.57 -7.64
N LEU A 50 -15.81 -26.57 -8.10
CA LEU A 50 -14.34 -26.49 -8.20
C LEU A 50 -13.89 -25.39 -9.17
N LEU A 51 -14.57 -25.22 -10.32
CA LEU A 51 -14.26 -24.15 -11.27
C LEU A 51 -14.55 -22.76 -10.69
N ILE A 52 -15.67 -22.60 -9.97
CA ILE A 52 -16.01 -21.34 -9.28
C ILE A 52 -14.96 -21.04 -8.22
N TRP A 53 -14.61 -22.01 -7.38
CA TRP A 53 -13.61 -21.86 -6.33
C TRP A 53 -12.23 -21.53 -6.92
N ARG A 54 -11.80 -22.21 -7.98
CA ARG A 54 -10.54 -21.90 -8.68
C ARG A 54 -10.53 -20.49 -9.25
N ASN A 55 -11.61 -20.05 -9.90
CA ASN A 55 -11.72 -18.69 -10.43
C ASN A 55 -11.74 -17.65 -9.31
N TYR A 56 -12.40 -17.96 -8.19
CA TYR A 56 -12.40 -17.10 -7.01
C TYR A 56 -10.99 -16.96 -6.43
N MET A 57 -10.27 -18.07 -6.25
CA MET A 57 -8.88 -18.07 -5.77
C MET A 57 -7.94 -17.35 -6.73
N GLN A 58 -8.10 -17.53 -8.04
CA GLN A 58 -7.32 -16.80 -9.04
C GLN A 58 -7.59 -15.30 -9.00
N ARG A 59 -8.84 -14.87 -8.76
CA ARG A 59 -9.17 -13.45 -8.57
C ARG A 59 -8.60 -12.89 -7.29
N GLN A 60 -8.56 -13.68 -6.20
CA GLN A 60 -7.92 -13.25 -4.96
C GLN A 60 -6.41 -13.11 -5.16
N LYS A 61 -5.77 -14.10 -5.78
CA LYS A 61 -4.35 -14.03 -6.13
C LYS A 61 -4.06 -12.86 -7.08
N GLN A 62 -4.92 -12.61 -8.07
CA GLN A 62 -4.80 -11.41 -8.91
C GLN A 62 -5.03 -10.12 -8.14
N LYS A 63 -5.84 -10.07 -7.08
CA LYS A 63 -5.97 -8.87 -6.24
C LYS A 63 -4.75 -8.68 -5.33
N GLU A 64 -4.10 -9.76 -4.91
CA GLU A 64 -2.84 -9.72 -4.16
C GLU A 64 -1.68 -9.31 -5.07
N ASP A 65 -1.60 -9.86 -6.28
CA ASP A 65 -0.58 -9.56 -7.30
C ASP A 65 -0.85 -8.21 -8.01
N ALA A 66 -2.11 -7.80 -8.11
CA ALA A 66 -2.55 -6.47 -8.54
C ALA A 66 -2.88 -5.57 -7.34
N ARG A 67 -2.17 -5.75 -6.21
CA ARG A 67 -1.73 -4.56 -5.48
C ARG A 67 -1.18 -3.64 -6.56
N PRO A 68 -1.71 -2.41 -6.72
CA PRO A 68 -1.19 -1.54 -7.74
C PRO A 68 0.31 -1.55 -7.52
N CYS A 69 1.06 -2.05 -8.51
CA CYS A 69 2.43 -1.62 -8.69
C CYS A 69 2.29 -0.13 -8.51
N ILE A 70 2.92 0.39 -7.47
CA ILE A 70 3.04 1.81 -7.25
C ILE A 70 3.71 2.28 -8.53
N CYS A 71 2.88 2.59 -9.54
CA CYS A 71 3.29 3.13 -10.81
C CYS A 71 3.97 4.38 -10.34
N ALA A 72 5.29 4.32 -10.35
CA ALA A 72 6.19 5.24 -9.70
C ALA A 72 5.51 6.59 -9.63
N SER A 73 5.00 6.95 -8.44
CA SER A 73 4.78 8.35 -8.14
C SER A 73 6.12 8.96 -8.49
N SER A 74 6.18 9.73 -9.56
CA SER A 74 7.44 10.26 -10.04
C SER A 74 8.08 10.91 -8.83
N ILE A 75 9.26 10.41 -8.45
CA ILE A 75 10.12 11.01 -7.45
C ILE A 75 10.24 12.48 -7.88
N GLY A 76 9.50 13.38 -7.24
CA GLY A 76 9.39 14.77 -7.71
C GLY A 76 8.03 15.44 -7.54
N ASP A 77 6.91 14.71 -7.50
CA ASP A 77 5.59 15.33 -7.25
C ASP A 77 5.33 15.46 -5.75
N VAL A 78 6.24 16.15 -5.05
CA VAL A 78 6.04 16.51 -3.64
C VAL A 78 5.24 17.80 -3.59
N MET A 79 3.95 17.68 -3.28
CA MET A 79 3.12 18.84 -2.97
C MET A 79 3.20 19.12 -1.47
N VAL A 80 3.44 20.37 -1.10
CA VAL A 80 3.55 20.79 0.30
C VAL A 80 2.66 22.00 0.52
N GLU A 81 1.83 21.93 1.55
CA GLU A 81 0.90 23.00 1.91
C GLU A 81 1.15 23.47 3.34
N LYS A 82 1.04 24.78 3.54
CA LYS A 82 1.02 25.38 4.88
C LYS A 82 -0.35 25.14 5.49
N GLN A 83 -0.40 24.59 6.69
CA GLN A 83 -1.65 24.38 7.41
C GLN A 83 -2.06 25.65 8.15
N ASN A 84 -3.37 25.89 8.24
CA ASN A 84 -3.92 26.92 9.09
C ASN A 84 -4.08 26.36 10.50
N VAL A 85 -3.20 26.76 11.41
CA VAL A 85 -3.18 26.27 12.78
C VAL A 85 -3.81 27.32 13.69
N ASN A 86 -4.72 26.86 14.55
CA ASN A 86 -5.37 27.68 15.58
C ASN A 86 -4.97 27.18 16.96
N ASP A 87 -3.66 27.17 17.19
CA ASP A 87 -3.00 26.76 18.42
C ASP A 87 -1.97 27.83 18.75
N ASP A 88 -2.00 28.36 19.97
CA ASP A 88 -1.13 29.46 20.39
C ASP A 88 0.30 29.03 20.72
N GLU A 89 0.55 27.71 20.83
CA GLU A 89 1.89 27.15 21.02
C GLU A 89 2.59 26.85 19.69
N VAL A 90 1.85 26.87 18.57
CA VAL A 90 2.35 26.50 17.24
C VAL A 90 2.36 27.71 16.30
N LEU A 91 3.56 28.12 15.89
CA LEU A 91 3.74 29.26 14.97
C LEU A 91 3.45 28.89 13.52
N GLU A 92 3.84 27.69 13.11
CA GLU A 92 3.76 27.29 11.71
C GLU A 92 3.76 25.77 11.54
N VAL A 93 2.92 25.27 10.63
CA VAL A 93 2.91 23.87 10.22
C VAL A 93 2.92 23.76 8.71
N TRP A 94 3.80 22.91 8.20
CA TRP A 94 3.85 22.50 6.80
C TRP A 94 3.63 21.00 6.72
N GLU A 95 2.84 20.56 5.74
CA GLU A 95 2.56 19.15 5.53
C GLU A 95 2.71 18.77 4.07
N ARG A 96 3.21 17.56 3.83
CA ARG A 96 3.15 16.93 2.52
C ARG A 96 1.68 16.61 2.23
N VAL A 97 1.18 17.13 1.13
CA VAL A 97 -0.15 16.85 0.59
C VAL A 97 0.02 16.05 -0.70
N GLY A 98 -0.88 15.11 -1.00
CA GLY A 98 -0.70 14.24 -2.16
C GLY A 98 -1.78 13.17 -2.27
N THR A 99 -2.16 12.83 -3.50
CA THR A 99 -3.50 12.34 -3.81
C THR A 99 -3.67 10.83 -4.01
N ASN A 100 -2.63 9.99 -4.01
CA ASN A 100 -2.83 8.62 -4.52
C ASN A 100 -2.23 7.43 -3.77
N LEU A 101 -1.44 7.58 -2.70
CA LEU A 101 -0.88 6.42 -2.01
C LEU A 101 -0.89 6.54 -0.49
N ASN A 102 -1.15 5.40 0.13
CA ASN A 102 -1.18 5.08 1.56
C ASN A 102 -0.75 6.23 2.49
N LYS A 103 -1.72 7.08 2.89
CA LYS A 103 -1.47 8.27 3.75
C LYS A 103 -0.66 7.94 5.01
N SER A 104 -0.79 6.72 5.54
CA SER A 104 -0.04 6.24 6.70
C SER A 104 1.47 6.09 6.46
N LEU A 105 1.93 5.89 5.22
CA LEU A 105 3.35 5.69 4.91
C LEU A 105 4.04 6.94 4.34
N GLN A 106 3.27 7.97 4.02
CA GLN A 106 3.77 9.19 3.35
C GLN A 106 3.48 10.46 4.15
N GLY A 107 2.90 10.34 5.34
CA GLY A 107 2.67 11.47 6.24
C GLY A 107 4.00 12.11 6.64
N ILE A 108 4.19 13.36 6.26
CA ILE A 108 5.38 14.14 6.59
C ILE A 108 4.94 15.55 6.94
N SER A 109 5.40 16.04 8.10
CA SER A 109 5.10 17.39 8.57
C SER A 109 6.33 18.04 9.19
N ALA A 110 6.35 19.37 9.16
CA ALA A 110 7.30 20.19 9.90
C ALA A 110 6.51 21.22 10.72
N ILE A 111 6.78 21.24 12.02
CA ILE A 111 6.08 22.07 13.01
C ILE A 111 7.10 23.00 13.66
N LYS A 112 6.79 24.30 13.70
CA LYS A 112 7.54 25.30 14.44
C LYS A 112 6.74 25.72 15.67
N SER A 113 7.27 25.44 16.85
CA SER A 113 6.63 25.72 18.13
C SER A 113 7.23 26.94 18.83
N ILE A 114 6.52 27.49 19.80
CA ILE A 114 7.02 28.56 20.67
C ILE A 114 7.76 27.95 21.86
N GLY A 115 9.00 28.39 22.09
CA GLY A 115 9.72 28.10 23.34
C GLY A 115 10.41 26.73 23.39
N ASP A 116 10.35 25.94 22.32
CA ASP A 116 11.12 24.70 22.18
C ASP A 116 12.61 24.98 22.02
N GLU A 117 13.46 24.02 22.43
CA GLU A 117 14.92 24.09 22.28
C GLU A 117 15.33 24.14 20.80
N PHE A 118 14.57 23.47 19.93
CA PHE A 118 14.77 23.43 18.49
C PHE A 118 13.67 24.24 17.79
N GLU A 119 14.04 24.96 16.74
CA GLU A 119 13.07 25.78 15.98
C GLU A 119 12.02 24.94 15.25
N TRP A 120 12.34 23.71 14.84
CA TRP A 120 11.46 22.85 14.06
C TRP A 120 11.47 21.42 14.57
N SER A 121 10.31 20.78 14.58
CA SER A 121 10.15 19.32 14.68
C SER A 121 9.63 18.78 13.35
N VAL A 122 10.33 17.80 12.79
CA VAL A 122 9.98 17.14 11.54
C VAL A 122 9.53 15.71 11.85
N MET A 123 8.29 15.40 11.49
CA MET A 123 7.70 14.06 11.65
C MET A 123 7.65 13.34 10.31
N VAL A 124 8.05 12.06 10.27
CA VAL A 124 8.00 11.18 9.10
C VAL A 124 7.31 9.86 9.48
N SER A 125 6.03 9.69 9.11
CA SER A 125 5.18 8.57 9.57
C SER A 125 5.69 7.18 9.19
N SER A 126 6.45 7.04 8.11
CA SER A 126 7.04 5.75 7.72
C SER A 126 8.06 5.22 8.73
N GLY A 127 8.62 6.11 9.57
CA GLY A 127 9.52 5.76 10.67
C GLY A 127 8.94 4.73 11.63
N GLU A 128 7.60 4.70 11.79
CA GLU A 128 6.91 3.73 12.65
C GLU A 128 7.24 2.28 12.29
N PHE A 129 7.47 2.02 11.00
CA PHE A 129 7.65 0.70 10.43
C PHE A 129 9.11 0.27 10.36
N PHE A 130 10.05 1.21 10.41
CA PHE A 130 11.49 0.97 10.31
C PHE A 130 12.17 1.03 11.68
N ARG A 131 11.85 0.08 12.57
CA ARG A 131 12.29 0.13 13.97
C ARG A 131 13.69 -0.43 14.24
N SER A 132 14.21 -1.29 13.37
CA SER A 132 15.52 -1.90 13.55
C SER A 132 16.12 -2.45 12.25
N GLY A 133 17.39 -2.84 12.31
CA GLY A 133 18.13 -3.42 11.19
C GLY A 133 18.65 -2.39 10.18
N ASP A 134 19.08 -2.90 9.03
CA ASP A 134 19.76 -2.10 8.02
C ASP A 134 18.82 -1.08 7.37
N VAL A 135 17.55 -1.44 7.19
CA VAL A 135 16.53 -0.51 6.66
C VAL A 135 16.31 0.68 7.60
N ALA A 136 16.24 0.46 8.91
CA ALA A 136 16.09 1.54 9.90
C ALA A 136 17.31 2.47 9.91
N THR A 137 18.50 1.88 9.85
CA THR A 137 19.76 2.64 9.78
C THR A 137 19.84 3.47 8.50
N ALA A 138 19.49 2.89 7.36
CA ALA A 138 19.48 3.58 6.08
C ALA A 138 18.43 4.70 6.05
N PHE A 139 17.24 4.43 6.56
CA PHE A 139 16.15 5.41 6.68
C PHE A 139 16.57 6.62 7.51
N ASN A 140 17.05 6.39 8.74
CA ASN A 140 17.46 7.46 9.65
C ASN A 140 18.61 8.29 9.07
N ASN A 141 19.59 7.64 8.42
CA ASN A 141 20.70 8.33 7.77
C ASN A 141 20.25 9.18 6.58
N GLU A 142 19.34 8.67 5.74
CA GLU A 142 18.87 9.40 4.55
C GLU A 142 18.06 10.63 4.95
N ILE A 143 17.14 10.49 5.92
CA ILE A 143 16.36 11.62 6.45
C ILE A 143 17.29 12.67 7.07
N TYR A 144 18.21 12.25 7.96
CA TYR A 144 19.19 13.14 8.58
C TYR A 144 20.01 13.91 7.54
N GLN A 145 20.59 13.21 6.56
CA GLN A 145 21.43 13.84 5.54
C GLN A 145 20.65 14.79 4.63
N SER A 146 19.38 14.49 4.36
CA SER A 146 18.51 15.36 3.55
C SER A 146 18.18 16.64 4.29
N LEU A 147 17.75 16.54 5.56
CA LEU A 147 17.45 17.69 6.41
C LEU A 147 18.69 18.57 6.64
N ALA A 148 19.85 17.98 6.90
CA ALA A 148 21.10 18.72 7.13
C ALA A 148 21.58 19.52 5.90
N LYS A 149 21.08 19.21 4.70
CA LYS A 149 21.40 19.94 3.46
C LYS A 149 20.43 21.09 3.18
N VAL A 150 19.34 21.23 3.94
CA VAL A 150 18.37 22.30 3.73
C VAL A 150 19.02 23.64 4.09
N PRO A 151 18.96 24.65 3.20
CA PRO A 151 19.52 25.96 3.49
C PRO A 151 18.95 26.56 4.78
N GLY A 152 19.84 27.04 5.65
CA GLY A 152 19.49 27.62 6.95
C GLY A 152 19.54 26.65 8.12
N VAL A 153 19.55 25.33 7.87
CA VAL A 153 19.72 24.32 8.92
C VAL A 153 21.14 24.38 9.50
N LYS A 154 21.24 24.40 10.82
CA LYS A 154 22.51 24.36 11.58
C LYS A 154 22.72 22.99 12.21
N THR A 155 21.66 22.44 12.79
CA THR A 155 21.72 21.18 13.54
C THR A 155 20.49 20.36 13.24
N VAL A 156 20.66 19.05 13.15
CA VAL A 156 19.59 18.05 13.09
C VAL A 156 19.86 17.02 14.18
N VAL A 157 18.85 16.71 14.99
CA VAL A 157 18.91 15.70 16.04
C VAL A 157 17.80 14.68 15.77
N HIS A 158 18.15 13.40 15.78
CA HIS A 158 17.19 12.31 15.68
C HIS A 158 16.68 12.01 17.09
N GLU A 159 15.41 12.28 17.36
CA GLU A 159 14.80 12.13 18.70
C GLU A 159 14.15 10.76 18.87
N ASP A 160 13.43 10.31 17.85
CA ASP A 160 12.79 9.00 17.77
C ASP A 160 12.65 8.59 16.29
N ASN A 161 12.26 7.34 16.03
CA ASN A 161 12.17 6.77 14.68
C ASN A 161 11.32 7.58 13.70
N GLU A 162 10.37 8.37 14.21
CA GLU A 162 9.48 9.22 13.42
C GLU A 162 9.81 10.71 13.54
N TYR A 163 10.71 11.13 14.43
CA TYR A 163 10.89 12.53 14.82
C TYR A 163 12.35 13.00 14.73
N TRP A 164 12.53 14.14 14.07
CA TRP A 164 13.79 14.87 14.01
C TRP A 164 13.60 16.31 14.46
N ALA A 165 14.39 16.74 15.42
CA ALA A 165 14.48 18.14 15.80
C ALA A 165 15.51 18.87 14.94
N VAL A 166 15.17 20.07 14.46
CA VAL A 166 15.98 20.85 13.54
C VAL A 166 16.11 22.28 14.06
N ASP A 167 17.36 22.75 14.16
CA ASP A 167 17.68 24.13 14.54
C ASP A 167 18.26 24.91 13.35
N GLY A 168 17.97 26.20 13.30
CA GLY A 168 18.44 27.15 12.29
C GLY A 168 17.33 27.86 11.52
N ASP A 169 17.71 28.96 10.85
CA ASP A 169 16.81 29.85 10.09
C ASP A 169 16.48 29.25 8.72
N CYS A 170 15.76 28.14 8.76
CA CYS A 170 15.30 27.39 7.59
C CYS A 170 13.78 27.50 7.42
N HIS A 171 13.32 27.19 6.21
CA HIS A 171 11.91 27.31 5.85
C HIS A 171 11.21 25.94 5.95
N GLY A 172 10.11 25.84 6.70
CA GLY A 172 9.41 24.57 6.96
C GLY A 172 9.01 23.80 5.70
N LYS A 173 8.54 24.50 4.65
CA LYS A 173 8.29 23.90 3.32
C LYS A 173 9.49 23.09 2.79
N ALA A 174 10.70 23.65 2.89
CA ALA A 174 11.91 23.01 2.38
C ALA A 174 12.30 21.78 3.22
N LEU A 175 12.03 21.80 4.54
CA LEU A 175 12.21 20.63 5.41
C LEU A 175 11.28 19.48 4.97
N VAL A 176 10.00 19.77 4.74
CA VAL A 176 9.02 18.76 4.30
C VAL A 176 9.39 18.22 2.91
N GLU A 177 9.81 19.07 1.97
CA GLU A 177 10.26 18.62 0.65
C GLU A 177 11.48 17.69 0.75
N ALA A 178 12.48 18.08 1.54
CA ALA A 178 13.70 17.30 1.73
C ALA A 178 13.42 15.93 2.39
N ALA A 179 12.62 15.91 3.46
CA ALA A 179 12.21 14.68 4.13
C ALA A 179 11.36 13.79 3.21
N SER A 180 10.49 14.39 2.38
CA SER A 180 9.65 13.64 1.42
C SER A 180 10.46 12.89 0.38
N LEU A 181 11.46 13.56 -0.21
CA LEU A 181 12.33 12.94 -1.21
C LEU A 181 13.17 11.81 -0.61
N ALA A 182 13.70 12.01 0.60
CA ALA A 182 14.46 10.99 1.31
C ALA A 182 13.60 9.77 1.68
N ASN A 183 12.40 10.01 2.22
CA ASN A 183 11.43 8.97 2.52
C ASN A 183 11.08 8.13 1.27
N ASP A 184 10.76 8.80 0.16
CA ASP A 184 10.40 8.14 -1.09
C ASP A 184 11.56 7.29 -1.63
N ALA A 185 12.80 7.80 -1.54
CA ALA A 185 13.99 7.07 -1.99
C ALA A 185 14.22 5.78 -1.19
N VAL A 186 14.01 5.80 0.13
CA VAL A 186 14.15 4.61 0.98
C VAL A 186 13.02 3.62 0.76
N LEU A 187 11.77 4.11 0.65
CA LEU A 187 10.61 3.26 0.39
C LEU A 187 10.74 2.49 -0.93
N LEU A 188 11.31 3.11 -1.97
CA LEU A 188 11.56 2.45 -3.25
C LEU A 188 12.57 1.31 -3.12
N LYS A 189 13.69 1.53 -2.41
CA LYS A 189 14.71 0.48 -2.15
C LYS A 189 14.10 -0.67 -1.33
N TYR A 190 13.29 -0.34 -0.33
CA TYR A 190 12.61 -1.33 0.50
C TYR A 190 11.64 -2.20 -0.32
N GLN A 191 10.85 -1.59 -1.20
CA GLN A 191 9.95 -2.33 -2.10
C GLN A 191 10.69 -3.19 -3.14
N ALA A 192 11.91 -2.80 -3.51
CA ALA A 192 12.77 -3.57 -4.41
C ALA A 192 13.43 -4.78 -3.73
N GLY A 193 13.37 -4.88 -2.40
CA GLY A 193 14.05 -5.95 -1.63
C GLY A 193 15.54 -5.69 -1.42
N ASP A 194 16.00 -4.44 -1.56
CA ASP A 194 17.42 -4.09 -1.46
C ASP A 194 18.01 -4.24 -0.05
N PHE A 195 17.16 -4.42 0.97
CA PHE A 195 17.56 -4.58 2.38
C PHE A 195 17.49 -6.03 2.89
N ASP A 196 17.13 -7.00 2.04
CA ASP A 196 16.99 -8.42 2.42
C ASP A 196 18.31 -9.22 2.33
N GLN A 197 19.48 -8.56 2.46
CA GLN A 197 20.80 -9.19 2.32
C GLN A 197 21.48 -9.53 3.64
#